data_AF-A0A967PW10-F1
#
_entry.id   AF-A0A967PW10-F1
#
_cell.length_a   1.000
_cell.length_b   1.000
_cell.length_c   1.000
_cell.angle_alpha   90.00
_cell.angle_beta   90.00
_cell.angle_gamma   90.00
#
_symmetry.space_group_name_H-M   'P 1'
#
loop_
_entity.id
_entity.type
_entity.pdbx_description
1 polymer ?
#
loop_
_entity_poly.entity_id
_entity_poly.type
_entity_poly.pdbx_seq_one_letter_code
_entity_poly.pdbx_strand_id
1 'polypeptide(L)'
;KYKSLMSQHDNPDRYFLYEDQLNERNFVFANHSLPEELSDPEKLNTFRSIECQIMDWADDTAYSLHDIIDGIHARLITRGELEEWAEEGELNQTESSLVETIINEMVDGNVERTFSRKIGDFINACQLEERENFLSPFTERYHYQLRVNAQISAEASLYKTIAEDIVFSSAQMQQLRFKWDHILEKLFWALTTNYIDK
;
A
#
# COMPACT_ATOMS: atom_id res chain seq x y z
N LYS A 1 -5.06 8.77 2.44
CA LYS A 1 -3.99 9.47 1.68
C LYS A 1 -4.56 10.18 0.44
N TYR A 2 -5.69 10.87 0.52
CA TYR A 2 -6.39 11.26 -0.72
C TYR A 2 -7.06 12.63 -0.71
N LYS A 3 -7.38 13.21 0.46
CA LYS A 3 -8.37 14.30 0.50
C LYS A 3 -8.04 15.45 1.44
N SER A 4 -7.14 15.25 2.39
CA SER A 4 -6.57 16.34 3.18
C SER A 4 -5.61 17.17 2.32
N LEU A 5 -5.72 18.50 2.39
CA LEU A 5 -4.77 19.42 1.80
C LEU A 5 -3.49 19.48 2.63
N MET A 6 -2.38 19.88 2.00
CA MET A 6 -1.09 20.08 2.66
C MET A 6 -1.20 21.00 3.88
N SER A 7 -1.91 22.13 3.78
CA SER A 7 -2.05 23.09 4.90
C SER A 7 -2.80 22.57 6.11
N GLN A 8 -3.55 21.47 5.96
CA GLN A 8 -4.30 20.86 7.06
C GLN A 8 -3.43 19.98 7.95
N HIS A 9 -2.16 19.82 7.61
CA HIS A 9 -1.17 19.07 8.36
C HIS A 9 -0.04 19.99 8.82
N ASP A 10 0.59 19.65 9.94
CA ASP A 10 1.76 20.37 10.45
C ASP A 10 3.02 19.89 9.73
N ASN A 11 3.40 20.62 8.67
CA ASN A 11 4.58 20.35 7.82
C ASN A 11 4.75 18.86 7.44
N PRO A 12 3.77 18.26 6.71
CA PRO A 12 3.78 16.84 6.44
C PRO A 12 4.91 16.43 5.49
N ASP A 13 5.63 15.36 5.81
CA ASP A 13 6.58 14.72 4.89
C ASP A 13 5.86 14.11 3.66
N ARG A 14 4.58 13.76 3.80
CA ARG A 14 3.77 13.10 2.76
C ARG A 14 2.36 13.65 2.74
N TYR A 15 1.96 14.18 1.59
CA TYR A 15 0.61 14.66 1.33
C TYR A 15 0.28 14.45 -0.15
N PHE A 16 -1.02 14.47 -0.48
CA PHE A 16 -1.48 14.18 -1.84
C PHE A 16 -2.07 15.40 -2.55
N LEU A 17 -2.80 16.25 -1.82
CA LEU A 17 -3.42 17.44 -2.39
C LEU A 17 -2.71 18.73 -1.96
N TYR A 18 -2.42 19.58 -2.93
CA TYR A 18 -1.92 20.94 -2.75
C TYR A 18 -3.07 21.93 -2.60
N GLU A 19 -2.79 23.14 -2.09
CA GLU A 19 -3.81 24.18 -1.85
C GLU A 19 -4.57 24.61 -3.10
N ASP A 20 -3.90 24.63 -4.24
CA ASP A 20 -4.50 24.96 -5.53
C ASP A 20 -5.49 23.89 -6.01
N GLN A 21 -5.46 22.68 -5.43
CA GLN A 21 -6.36 21.56 -5.74
C GLN A 21 -7.63 21.54 -4.87
N LEU A 22 -7.90 22.61 -4.11
CA LEU A 22 -9.10 22.73 -3.28
C LEU A 22 -10.39 22.65 -4.12
N ASN A 23 -10.39 23.19 -5.34
CA ASN A 23 -11.57 23.20 -6.21
C ASN A 23 -11.95 21.80 -6.67
N GLU A 24 -10.96 20.98 -7.01
CA GLU A 24 -11.09 19.59 -7.42
C GLU A 24 -11.65 18.76 -6.25
N ARG A 25 -11.15 18.99 -5.03
CA ARG A 25 -11.69 18.36 -3.82
C ARG A 25 -13.15 18.74 -3.60
N ASN A 26 -13.48 20.02 -3.70
CA ASN A 26 -14.84 20.50 -3.51
C ASN A 26 -15.78 19.92 -4.57
N PHE A 27 -15.33 19.80 -5.82
CA PHE A 27 -16.06 19.12 -6.89
C PHE A 27 -16.38 17.67 -6.55
N VAL A 28 -15.42 16.91 -6.02
CA VAL A 28 -15.63 15.50 -5.58
C VAL A 28 -16.72 15.39 -4.51
N PHE A 29 -16.83 16.39 -3.64
CA PHE A 29 -17.86 16.48 -2.61
C PHE A 29 -19.13 17.23 -3.07
N ALA A 30 -19.28 17.48 -4.38
CA ALA A 30 -20.39 18.25 -4.97
C ALA A 30 -20.65 19.59 -4.25
N ASN A 31 -19.57 20.24 -3.79
CA ASN A 31 -19.57 21.48 -3.01
C ASN A 31 -20.34 21.42 -1.67
N HIS A 32 -20.65 20.22 -1.17
CA HIS A 32 -21.20 20.07 0.17
C HIS A 32 -20.14 20.32 1.23
N SER A 33 -20.54 20.98 2.32
CA SER A 33 -19.71 21.14 3.51
C SER A 33 -19.44 19.77 4.13
N LEU A 34 -18.17 19.52 4.48
CA LEU A 34 -17.77 18.31 5.19
C LEU A 34 -18.44 18.26 6.58
N PRO A 35 -19.01 17.11 6.99
CA PRO A 35 -19.46 16.91 8.36
C PRO A 35 -18.32 17.09 9.38
N GLU A 36 -18.67 17.44 10.62
CA GLU A 36 -17.70 17.58 11.72
C GLU A 36 -16.87 16.30 11.94
N GLU A 37 -17.44 15.13 11.71
CA GLU A 37 -16.74 13.83 11.80
C GLU A 37 -15.56 13.70 10.82
N LEU A 38 -15.59 14.44 9.71
CA LEU A 38 -14.56 14.48 8.67
C LEU A 38 -13.74 15.78 8.69
N SER A 39 -13.84 16.57 9.76
CA SER A 39 -12.99 17.76 9.93
C SER A 39 -11.54 17.39 10.23
N ASP A 40 -11.33 16.20 10.80
CA ASP A 40 -10.02 15.64 11.07
C ASP A 40 -9.35 15.14 9.77
N PRO A 41 -8.12 15.58 9.43
CA PRO A 41 -7.43 15.21 8.20
C PRO A 41 -7.23 13.70 8.02
N GLU A 42 -6.98 12.96 9.11
CA GLU A 42 -6.78 11.51 9.06
C GLU A 42 -8.10 10.79 8.78
N LYS A 43 -9.18 11.16 9.46
CA LYS A 43 -10.53 10.64 9.15
C LYS A 43 -10.97 10.99 7.74
N LEU A 44 -10.69 12.20 7.27
CA LEU A 44 -10.97 12.59 5.88
C LEU A 44 -10.23 11.71 4.87
N ASN A 45 -9.01 11.31 5.21
CA ASN A 45 -8.18 10.44 4.38
C ASN A 45 -8.63 8.98 4.33
N THR A 46 -9.36 8.49 5.35
CA THR A 46 -9.95 7.14 5.36
C THR A 46 -11.30 7.09 4.65
N PHE A 47 -12.00 8.22 4.53
CA PHE A 47 -13.26 8.34 3.79
C PHE A 47 -13.02 8.22 2.27
N ARG A 48 -12.98 6.99 1.76
CA ARG A 48 -12.65 6.63 0.37
C ARG A 48 -13.89 6.14 -0.38
N SER A 49 -13.98 6.39 -1.69
CA SER A 49 -15.02 5.76 -2.49
C SER A 49 -14.76 4.25 -2.63
N ILE A 50 -15.75 3.49 -3.12
CA ILE A 50 -15.59 2.05 -3.33
C ILE A 50 -14.48 1.75 -4.35
N GLU A 51 -14.33 2.56 -5.41
CA GLU A 51 -13.30 2.33 -6.43
C GLU A 51 -11.89 2.54 -5.86
N CYS A 52 -11.71 3.55 -4.99
CA CYS A 52 -10.44 3.73 -4.28
C CYS A 52 -10.13 2.56 -3.34
N GLN A 53 -11.14 2.00 -2.66
CA GLN A 53 -10.94 0.83 -1.80
C GLN A 53 -10.57 -0.42 -2.61
N ILE A 54 -11.20 -0.63 -3.77
CA ILE A 54 -10.84 -1.71 -4.69
C ILE A 54 -9.41 -1.52 -5.22
N MET A 55 -9.05 -0.30 -5.62
CA MET A 55 -7.70 0.04 -6.09
C MET A 55 -6.66 -0.22 -4.99
N ASP A 56 -6.90 0.27 -3.77
CA ASP A 56 -6.00 0.07 -2.63
C ASP A 56 -5.80 -1.44 -2.35
N TRP A 57 -6.88 -2.23 -2.35
CA TRP A 57 -6.79 -3.68 -2.13
C TRP A 57 -6.12 -4.42 -3.29
N ALA A 58 -6.32 -3.97 -4.53
CA ALA A 58 -5.65 -4.54 -5.69
C ALA A 58 -4.14 -4.31 -5.63
N ASP A 59 -3.71 -3.11 -5.24
CA ASP A 59 -2.30 -2.78 -5.00
C ASP A 59 -1.73 -3.61 -3.86
N ASP A 60 -2.42 -3.68 -2.71
CA ASP A 60 -1.97 -4.49 -1.58
C ASP A 60 -1.86 -5.98 -1.96
N THR A 61 -2.80 -6.52 -2.74
CA THR A 61 -2.73 -7.90 -3.26
C THR A 61 -1.54 -8.09 -4.20
N ALA A 62 -1.31 -7.15 -5.12
CA ALA A 62 -0.24 -7.26 -6.10
C ALA A 62 1.14 -7.20 -5.42
N TYR A 63 1.40 -6.17 -4.62
CA TYR A 63 2.70 -5.99 -3.96
C TYR A 63 2.97 -7.11 -2.94
N SER A 64 2.00 -7.46 -2.09
CA SER A 64 2.21 -8.51 -1.07
C SER A 64 2.60 -9.86 -1.69
N LEU A 65 2.07 -10.21 -2.86
CA LEU A 65 2.35 -11.48 -3.51
C LEU A 65 3.55 -11.41 -4.46
N HIS A 66 3.61 -10.40 -5.32
CA HIS A 66 4.66 -10.29 -6.33
C HIS A 66 6.02 -9.94 -5.72
N ASP A 67 6.09 -9.10 -4.69
CA ASP A 67 7.37 -8.73 -4.08
C ASP A 67 8.05 -9.93 -3.41
N ILE A 68 7.27 -10.90 -2.91
CA ILE A 68 7.80 -12.17 -2.42
C ILE A 68 8.40 -13.00 -3.56
N ILE A 69 7.65 -13.17 -4.66
CA ILE A 69 8.11 -13.95 -5.83
C ILE A 69 9.40 -13.32 -6.39
N ASP A 70 9.39 -12.00 -6.59
CA ASP A 70 10.51 -11.26 -7.16
C ASP A 70 11.71 -11.24 -6.21
N GLY A 71 11.47 -11.10 -4.90
CA GLY A 71 12.49 -11.21 -3.86
C GLY A 71 13.17 -12.58 -3.87
N ILE A 72 12.40 -13.66 -4.05
CA ILE A 72 12.93 -15.03 -4.17
C ILE A 72 13.73 -15.19 -5.46
N HIS A 73 13.20 -14.73 -6.61
CA HIS A 73 13.89 -14.79 -7.90
C HIS A 73 15.20 -13.98 -7.91
N ALA A 74 15.21 -12.83 -7.25
CA ALA A 74 16.39 -12.00 -7.07
C ALA A 74 17.41 -12.58 -6.07
N ARG A 75 17.08 -13.70 -5.40
CA ARG A 75 17.86 -14.31 -4.31
C ARG A 75 18.08 -13.37 -3.11
N LEU A 76 17.17 -12.43 -2.93
CA LEU A 76 17.13 -11.54 -1.76
C LEU A 76 16.38 -12.22 -0.63
N ILE A 77 15.26 -12.86 -0.94
CA ILE A 77 14.53 -13.73 -0.03
C ILE A 77 15.06 -15.15 -0.23
N THR A 78 15.91 -15.60 0.68
CA THR A 78 16.38 -16.99 0.72
C THR A 78 15.73 -17.71 1.89
N ARG A 79 15.81 -19.05 1.88
CA ARG A 79 15.34 -19.85 3.01
C ARG A 79 15.98 -19.41 4.33
N GLY A 80 17.31 -19.20 4.34
CA GLY A 80 18.02 -18.80 5.55
C GLY A 80 17.59 -17.43 6.05
N GLU A 81 17.41 -16.46 5.15
CA GLU A 81 16.93 -15.11 5.50
C GLU A 81 15.50 -15.15 6.06
N LEU A 82 14.62 -15.99 5.51
CA LEU A 82 13.26 -16.17 6.04
C LEU A 82 13.25 -16.87 7.40
N GLU A 83 14.11 -17.87 7.60
CA GLU A 83 14.26 -18.56 8.88
C GLU A 83 14.78 -17.59 9.95
N GLU A 84 15.80 -16.79 9.64
CA GLU A 84 16.36 -15.77 10.54
C GLU A 84 15.33 -14.68 10.85
N TRP A 85 14.66 -14.13 9.83
CA TRP A 85 13.60 -13.13 10.01
C TRP A 85 12.44 -13.66 10.88
N ALA A 86 12.07 -14.93 10.72
CA ALA A 86 11.02 -15.55 11.52
C ALA A 86 11.45 -15.86 12.96
N GLU A 87 12.73 -16.14 13.20
CA GLU A 87 13.30 -16.34 14.54
C GLU A 87 13.45 -15.02 15.31
N GLU A 88 13.78 -13.93 14.62
CA GLU A 88 13.88 -12.59 15.21
C GLU A 88 12.52 -11.92 15.43
N GLY A 89 11.52 -12.25 14.61
CA GLY A 89 10.17 -11.70 14.69
C GLY A 89 9.30 -12.33 15.77
N GLU A 90 8.43 -11.53 16.39
CA GLU A 90 7.36 -12.03 17.27
C GLU A 90 6.15 -12.50 16.44
N LEU A 91 6.29 -13.66 15.79
CA LEU A 91 5.22 -14.24 14.97
C LEU A 91 4.19 -14.99 15.82
N ASN A 92 2.91 -14.80 15.50
CA ASN A 92 1.86 -15.66 16.04
C ASN A 92 1.79 -17.01 15.28
N GLN A 93 1.03 -17.97 15.83
CA GLN A 93 0.94 -19.32 15.26
C GLN A 93 0.49 -19.36 13.78
N THR A 94 -0.41 -18.45 13.38
CA THR A 94 -0.87 -18.37 11.98
C THR A 94 0.23 -17.81 11.09
N GLU A 95 0.92 -16.77 11.52
CA GLU A 95 2.03 -16.17 10.78
C GLU A 95 3.19 -17.16 10.61
N SER A 96 3.59 -17.88 11.66
CA SER A 96 4.62 -18.92 11.57
C SER A 96 4.26 -19.98 10.53
N SER A 97 2.99 -20.43 10.51
CA SER A 97 2.53 -21.41 9.52
C SER A 97 2.55 -20.88 8.08
N LEU A 98 2.28 -19.59 7.89
CA LEU A 98 2.37 -18.93 6.59
C LEU A 98 3.83 -18.84 6.11
N VAL A 99 4.77 -18.52 7.00
CA VAL A 99 6.21 -18.50 6.66
C VAL A 99 6.71 -19.91 6.33
N GLU A 100 6.36 -20.92 7.13
CA GLU A 100 6.69 -22.32 6.85
C GLU A 100 6.16 -22.76 5.48
N THR A 101 4.95 -22.31 5.12
CA THR A 101 4.38 -22.55 3.79
C THR A 101 5.26 -21.95 2.70
N ILE A 102 5.71 -20.69 2.85
CA ILE A 102 6.62 -20.08 1.87
C ILE A 102 7.91 -20.92 1.72
N ILE A 103 8.52 -21.30 2.84
CA ILE A 103 9.77 -22.09 2.84
C ILE A 103 9.58 -23.43 2.13
N ASN A 104 8.48 -24.14 2.40
CA ASN A 104 8.18 -25.42 1.75
C ASN A 104 7.98 -25.25 0.23
N GLU A 105 7.23 -24.24 -0.18
CA GLU A 105 6.98 -23.94 -1.59
C GLU A 105 8.26 -23.53 -2.34
N MET A 106 9.20 -22.87 -1.65
CA MET A 106 10.54 -22.57 -2.17
C MET A 106 11.36 -23.84 -2.41
N VAL A 107 11.32 -24.80 -1.48
CA VAL A 107 12.03 -26.09 -1.61
C VAL A 107 11.44 -26.92 -2.75
N ASP A 108 10.12 -26.93 -2.87
CA ASP A 108 9.41 -27.71 -3.88
C ASP A 108 9.42 -27.03 -5.27
N GLY A 109 9.88 -25.78 -5.37
CA GLY A 109 9.91 -25.00 -6.62
C GLY A 109 8.52 -24.60 -7.13
N ASN A 110 7.54 -24.50 -6.23
CA ASN A 110 6.13 -24.24 -6.56
C ASN A 110 5.65 -22.82 -6.20
N VAL A 111 6.53 -21.96 -5.69
CA VAL A 111 6.23 -20.57 -5.24
C VAL A 111 5.33 -19.82 -6.22
N GLU A 112 5.72 -19.73 -7.50
CA GLU A 112 4.99 -18.95 -8.50
C GLU A 112 3.55 -19.48 -8.70
N ARG A 113 3.39 -20.81 -8.75
CA ARG A 113 2.08 -21.45 -8.86
C ARG A 113 1.23 -21.18 -7.63
N THR A 114 1.80 -21.33 -6.44
CA THR A 114 1.08 -21.19 -5.17
C THR A 114 0.65 -19.74 -4.95
N PHE A 115 1.53 -18.77 -5.19
CA PHE A 115 1.19 -17.36 -5.08
C PHE A 115 0.22 -16.90 -6.18
N SER A 116 0.33 -17.42 -7.40
CA SER A 116 -0.67 -17.14 -8.46
C SER A 116 -2.07 -17.60 -8.06
N ARG A 117 -2.21 -18.73 -7.34
CA ARG A 117 -3.49 -19.18 -6.80
C ARG A 117 -4.01 -18.24 -5.71
N LYS A 118 -3.12 -17.74 -4.84
CA LYS A 118 -3.48 -16.80 -3.76
C LYS A 118 -4.10 -15.51 -4.27
N ILE A 119 -3.76 -15.04 -5.47
CA ILE A 119 -4.46 -13.89 -6.10
C ILE A 119 -5.97 -14.15 -6.18
N GLY A 120 -6.37 -15.36 -6.60
CA GLY A 120 -7.77 -15.76 -6.64
C GLY A 120 -8.39 -15.83 -5.24
N ASP A 121 -7.66 -16.33 -4.25
CA ASP A 121 -8.12 -16.39 -2.87
C ASP A 121 -8.35 -14.97 -2.30
N PHE A 122 -7.47 -14.02 -2.60
CA PHE A 122 -7.56 -12.63 -2.16
C PHE A 122 -8.72 -11.89 -2.81
N ILE A 123 -8.99 -12.16 -4.09
CA ILE A 123 -10.17 -11.63 -4.79
C ILE A 123 -11.46 -12.21 -4.19
N ASN A 124 -11.51 -13.53 -3.96
CA ASN A 124 -12.71 -14.19 -3.42
C ASN A 124 -12.96 -13.87 -1.93
N ALA A 125 -11.98 -13.31 -1.23
CA ALA A 125 -12.09 -12.84 0.14
C ALA A 125 -12.79 -11.47 0.29
N CYS A 126 -13.13 -10.84 -0.84
CA CYS A 126 -13.79 -9.54 -0.87
C CYS A 126 -15.31 -9.67 -0.79
N GLN A 127 -15.93 -8.80 0.00
CA GLN A 127 -17.37 -8.61 0.08
C GLN A 127 -17.72 -7.13 -0.04
N LEU A 128 -18.83 -6.86 -0.70
CA LEU A 128 -19.38 -5.51 -0.81
C LEU A 128 -20.43 -5.32 0.28
N GLU A 129 -20.29 -4.26 1.08
CA GLU A 129 -21.27 -3.90 2.10
C GLU A 129 -21.80 -2.50 1.83
N GLU A 130 -23.10 -2.31 2.07
CA GLU A 130 -23.71 -0.97 2.06
C GLU A 130 -23.32 -0.19 3.32
N ARG A 131 -23.11 1.10 3.17
CA ARG A 131 -22.87 2.05 4.27
C ARG A 131 -23.57 3.38 3.99
N GLU A 132 -24.22 3.90 5.02
CA GLU A 132 -24.87 5.20 4.95
C GLU A 132 -23.95 6.34 5.38
N ASN A 133 -23.96 7.44 4.62
CA ASN A 133 -23.18 8.65 4.90
C ASN A 133 -23.79 9.87 4.18
N PHE A 134 -23.20 11.04 4.42
CA PHE A 134 -23.71 12.31 3.88
C PHE A 134 -23.71 12.38 2.33
N LEU A 135 -22.94 11.54 1.65
CA LEU A 135 -22.93 11.45 0.18
C LEU A 135 -23.86 10.39 -0.40
N SER A 136 -24.38 9.45 0.40
CA SER A 136 -25.28 8.39 -0.10
C SER A 136 -26.43 8.93 -0.96
N PRO A 137 -27.11 10.05 -0.60
CA PRO A 137 -28.22 10.56 -1.41
C PRO A 137 -27.80 11.08 -2.79
N PHE A 138 -26.51 11.32 -3.01
CA PHE A 138 -25.98 11.99 -4.19
C PHE A 138 -25.15 11.05 -5.07
N THR A 139 -24.57 9.98 -4.50
CA THR A 139 -23.70 9.07 -5.25
C THR A 139 -23.54 7.69 -4.60
N GLU A 140 -23.65 6.67 -5.44
CA GLU A 140 -23.37 5.28 -5.06
C GLU A 140 -21.88 5.02 -4.75
N ARG A 141 -20.98 5.90 -5.21
CA ARG A 141 -19.52 5.73 -5.05
C ARG A 141 -19.10 5.67 -3.59
N TYR A 142 -19.87 6.30 -2.71
CA TYR A 142 -19.62 6.28 -1.26
C TYR A 142 -20.63 5.43 -0.50
N HIS A 143 -21.69 4.94 -1.15
CA HIS A 143 -22.72 4.10 -0.54
C HIS A 143 -22.24 2.67 -0.26
N TYR A 144 -21.14 2.25 -0.89
CA TYR A 144 -20.53 0.94 -0.66
C TYR A 144 -19.15 1.02 -0.01
N GLN A 145 -18.82 -0.03 0.75
CA GLN A 145 -17.48 -0.30 1.28
C GLN A 145 -17.02 -1.70 0.95
N LEU A 146 -15.71 -1.85 0.76
CA LEU A 146 -15.08 -3.13 0.53
C LEU A 146 -14.70 -3.73 1.88
N ARG A 147 -15.28 -4.90 2.20
CA ARG A 147 -14.88 -5.70 3.35
C ARG A 147 -14.04 -6.87 2.88
N VAL A 148 -12.79 -6.93 3.35
CA VAL A 148 -11.88 -8.05 3.10
C VAL A 148 -11.87 -8.95 4.32
N ASN A 149 -11.82 -10.27 4.11
CA ASN A 149 -11.63 -11.24 5.19
C ASN A 149 -10.40 -10.88 6.03
N ALA A 150 -10.56 -10.84 7.36
CA ALA A 150 -9.51 -10.42 8.28
C ALA A 150 -8.25 -11.31 8.23
N GLN A 151 -8.40 -12.62 8.02
CA GLN A 151 -7.28 -13.55 7.91
C GLN A 151 -6.48 -13.29 6.63
N ILE A 152 -7.16 -13.03 5.51
CA ILE A 152 -6.51 -12.70 4.23
C ILE A 152 -5.83 -11.33 4.27
N SER A 153 -6.45 -10.35 4.92
CA SER A 153 -5.81 -9.04 5.13
C SER A 153 -4.57 -9.15 6.02
N ALA A 154 -4.60 -9.98 7.06
CA ALA A 154 -3.44 -10.26 7.90
C ALA A 154 -2.32 -10.99 7.12
N GLU A 155 -2.69 -11.97 6.30
CA GLU A 155 -1.76 -12.68 5.42
C GLU A 155 -1.08 -11.74 4.41
N ALA A 156 -1.85 -10.89 3.72
CA ALA A 156 -1.31 -9.87 2.82
C ALA A 156 -0.35 -8.92 3.53
N SER A 157 -0.71 -8.51 4.76
CA SER A 157 0.12 -7.64 5.59
C SER A 157 1.43 -8.32 5.98
N LEU A 158 1.38 -9.60 6.37
CA LEU A 158 2.58 -10.38 6.68
C LEU A 158 3.53 -10.46 5.49
N TYR A 159 3.04 -10.80 4.30
CA TYR A 159 3.89 -10.91 3.11
C TYR A 159 4.51 -9.57 2.72
N LYS A 160 3.74 -8.49 2.86
CA LYS A 160 4.27 -7.14 2.68
C LYS A 160 5.37 -6.84 3.67
N THR A 161 5.20 -7.14 4.96
CA THR A 161 6.23 -6.94 5.98
C THR A 161 7.49 -7.75 5.67
N ILE A 162 7.35 -9.02 5.28
CA ILE A 162 8.50 -9.87 4.89
C ILE A 162 9.26 -9.25 3.71
N ALA A 163 8.55 -8.84 2.66
CA ALA A 163 9.16 -8.21 1.51
C ALA A 163 9.83 -6.88 1.88
N GLU A 164 9.16 -6.03 2.65
CA GLU A 164 9.70 -4.76 3.15
C GLU A 164 10.99 -4.99 3.96
N ASP A 165 10.96 -5.87 4.96
CA ASP A 165 12.07 -6.09 5.87
C ASP A 165 13.27 -6.74 5.18
N ILE A 166 13.06 -7.79 4.38
CA ILE A 166 14.17 -8.56 3.76
C ILE A 166 14.66 -7.87 2.48
N VAL A 167 13.75 -7.54 1.56
CA VAL A 167 14.13 -7.00 0.24
C VAL A 167 14.65 -5.58 0.37
N PHE A 168 13.93 -4.69 1.06
CA PHE A 168 14.34 -3.29 1.13
C PHE A 168 15.51 -3.07 2.08
N SER A 169 15.78 -3.95 3.04
CA SER A 169 17.01 -3.85 3.86
C SER A 169 18.26 -4.34 3.11
N SER A 170 18.11 -5.04 1.99
CA SER A 170 19.24 -5.58 1.24
C SER A 170 20.23 -4.49 0.79
N ALA A 171 21.53 -4.79 0.88
CA ALA A 171 22.60 -3.88 0.46
C ALA A 171 22.47 -3.46 -1.01
N GLN A 172 21.99 -4.38 -1.86
CA GLN A 172 21.74 -4.12 -3.27
C GLN A 172 20.68 -3.02 -3.47
N MET A 173 19.57 -3.09 -2.72
CA MET A 173 18.51 -2.09 -2.79
C MET A 173 18.91 -0.74 -2.20
N GLN A 174 19.70 -0.74 -1.13
CA GLN A 174 20.27 0.49 -0.59
C GLN A 174 21.19 1.21 -1.59
N GLN A 175 22.06 0.47 -2.28
CA GLN A 175 22.93 1.04 -3.32
C GLN A 175 22.14 1.60 -4.49
N LEU A 176 21.06 0.93 -4.90
CA LEU A 176 20.22 1.40 -5.99
C LEU A 176 19.49 2.70 -5.61
N ARG A 177 18.91 2.77 -4.40
CA ARG A 177 18.29 3.99 -3.86
C ARG A 177 19.25 5.17 -3.84
N PHE A 178 20.46 4.97 -3.32
CA PHE A 178 21.48 6.03 -3.30
C PHE A 178 21.77 6.60 -4.70
N LYS A 179 21.88 5.73 -5.71
CA LYS A 179 22.10 6.16 -7.10
C LYS A 179 20.90 6.93 -7.64
N TRP A 180 19.68 6.48 -7.34
CA TRP A 180 18.46 7.17 -7.77
C TRP A 180 18.34 8.54 -7.15
N ASP A 181 18.55 8.67 -5.84
CA ASP A 181 18.50 9.95 -5.13
C ASP A 181 19.51 10.93 -5.74
N HIS A 182 20.74 10.46 -5.98
CA HIS A 182 21.77 11.27 -6.63
C HIS A 182 21.35 11.77 -8.02
N ILE A 183 20.77 10.89 -8.85
CA ILE A 183 20.36 11.25 -10.21
C ILE A 183 19.19 12.24 -10.16
N LEU A 184 18.18 12.00 -9.33
CA LEU A 184 17.01 12.86 -9.20
C LEU A 184 17.39 14.23 -8.66
N GLU A 185 18.25 14.29 -7.65
CA GLU A 185 18.75 15.56 -7.10
C GLU A 185 19.51 16.36 -8.15
N LYS A 186 20.39 15.73 -8.93
CA LYS A 186 21.14 16.39 -10.00
C LYS A 186 20.22 16.92 -11.10
N LEU A 187 19.22 16.13 -11.49
CA LEU A 187 18.23 16.56 -12.48
C LEU A 187 17.40 17.74 -11.97
N PHE A 188 16.95 17.68 -10.72
CA PHE A 188 16.20 18.76 -10.08
C PHE A 188 16.99 20.07 -10.12
N TRP A 189 18.22 20.08 -9.61
CA TRP A 189 19.04 21.30 -9.59
C TRP A 189 19.39 21.81 -10.99
N ALA A 190 19.65 20.91 -11.94
CA ALA A 190 19.91 21.29 -13.32
C ALA A 190 18.70 22.01 -13.95
N LEU A 191 17.48 21.54 -13.66
CA LEU A 191 16.24 22.17 -14.13
C LEU A 191 15.99 23.51 -13.43
N THR A 192 16.07 23.56 -12.10
CA THR A 192 15.86 24.78 -11.31
C THR A 192 16.81 25.90 -11.75
N THR A 193 18.11 25.60 -11.87
CA THR A 193 19.14 26.57 -12.27
C THR A 193 18.90 27.14 -13.68
N ASN A 194 18.27 26.38 -14.58
CA ASN A 194 18.12 26.78 -15.98
C ASN A 194 16.76 27.37 -16.34
N TYR A 195 15.71 27.07 -15.57
CA TYR A 195 14.34 27.43 -15.92
C TYR A 195 13.57 28.19 -14.82
N ILE A 196 14.08 28.22 -13.58
CA ILE A 196 13.44 28.92 -12.46
C ILE A 196 14.29 30.10 -12.00
N ASP A 197 15.60 29.89 -11.80
CA ASP A 197 16.50 30.90 -11.23
C ASP A 197 17.04 31.92 -12.26
N LYS A 198 16.62 31.82 -13.53
CA LYS A 198 16.96 32.78 -14.59
C LYS A 198 15.83 33.75 -14.83
#